data_AF-A0A4V1BYX0-F1
#
_entry.id   AF-A0A4V1BYX0-F1
#
_cell.length_a   1.000
_cell.length_b   1.000
_cell.length_c   1.000
_cell.angle_alpha   90.00
_cell.angle_beta   90.00
_cell.angle_gamma   90.00
#
_symmetry.space_group_name_H-M   'P 1'
#
loop_
_entity.id
_entity.type
_entity.pdbx_description
1 polymer ?
#
loop_
_entity_poly.entity_id
_entity_poly.type
_entity_poly.pdbx_seq_one_letter_code
_entity_poly.pdbx_strand_id
1 'polypeptide(L)'
;MSNTSTPAAMAISPGTFHGITLVGAVVAAVTTFVTLAAALPAWAMFLGWVGYNSRGQTVREGLANLVALLLGIVFGAGTALLIGWLSPHVGNLATPLAVFADVVLVLSLRALPGINNPLAYFLGLISFFAASQPPTPSLLAGLVAAGVLGALGGGISNVLQGRLAR
;
A
#
# COMPACT_ATOMS: atom_id res chain seq x y z
N MET A 1 -17.10 47.01 10.72
CA MET A 1 -17.25 45.96 9.68
C MET A 1 -15.85 45.61 9.18
N SER A 2 -15.26 44.53 9.69
CA SER A 2 -13.90 44.12 9.33
C SER A 2 -13.96 43.17 8.13
N ASN A 3 -13.39 43.57 7.00
CA ASN A 3 -13.19 42.71 5.84
C ASN A 3 -12.15 41.63 6.19
N THR A 4 -12.61 40.42 6.47
CA THR A 4 -11.76 39.22 6.48
C THR A 4 -11.52 38.83 5.02
N SER A 5 -10.37 39.22 4.47
CA SER A 5 -9.87 38.69 3.22
C SER A 5 -9.58 37.20 3.39
N THR A 6 -10.49 36.35 2.94
CA THR A 6 -10.23 34.92 2.72
C THR A 6 -8.95 34.80 1.88
N PRO A 7 -7.91 34.05 2.32
CA PRO A 7 -6.76 33.81 1.46
C PRO A 7 -7.27 33.12 0.20
N ALA A 8 -7.02 33.71 -0.97
CA ALA A 8 -7.32 33.09 -2.24
C ALA A 8 -6.63 31.73 -2.27
N ALA A 9 -7.40 30.65 -2.11
CA ALA A 9 -6.91 29.31 -2.37
C ALA A 9 -6.31 29.34 -3.77
N MET A 10 -5.01 29.06 -3.87
CA MET A 10 -4.25 29.12 -5.11
C MET A 10 -4.95 28.22 -6.14
N ALA A 11 -5.74 28.83 -7.03
CA ALA A 11 -6.56 28.11 -7.98
C ALA A 11 -5.63 27.48 -9.02
N ILE A 12 -5.44 26.16 -8.93
CA ILE A 12 -4.71 25.39 -9.96
C ILE A 12 -5.42 25.61 -11.29
N SER A 13 -4.66 25.96 -12.35
CA SER A 13 -5.27 26.18 -13.66
C SER A 13 -5.95 24.89 -14.16
N PRO A 14 -7.08 24.96 -14.88
CA PRO A 14 -7.73 23.77 -15.43
C PRO A 14 -6.78 22.91 -16.27
N GLY A 15 -5.87 23.54 -17.03
CA GLY A 15 -4.86 22.83 -17.81
C GLY A 15 -3.89 22.03 -16.93
N THR A 16 -3.39 22.62 -15.85
CA THR A 16 -2.51 21.94 -14.88
C THR A 16 -3.24 20.77 -14.20
N PHE A 17 -4.51 20.94 -13.81
CA PHE A 17 -5.32 19.88 -13.21
C PHE A 17 -5.48 18.66 -14.15
N HIS A 18 -5.86 18.91 -15.40
CA HIS A 18 -6.00 17.84 -16.39
C HIS A 18 -4.67 17.18 -16.73
N GLY A 19 -3.58 17.96 -16.81
CA GLY A 19 -2.25 17.42 -17.05
C GLY A 19 -1.75 16.51 -15.92
N ILE A 20 -1.95 16.90 -14.65
CA ILE A 20 -1.62 16.07 -13.48
C ILE A 20 -2.41 14.75 -13.53
N THR A 21 -3.70 14.84 -13.84
CA THR A 21 -4.58 13.67 -13.98
C THR A 21 -4.11 12.74 -15.09
N LEU A 22 -3.76 13.30 -16.25
CA LEU A 22 -3.28 12.53 -17.40
C LEU A 22 -1.96 11.82 -17.09
N VAL A 23 -1.03 12.49 -16.42
CA VAL A 23 0.22 11.88 -15.95
C VAL A 23 -0.07 10.69 -15.04
N GLY A 24 -0.95 10.87 -14.05
CA GLY A 24 -1.41 9.80 -13.17
C GLY A 24 -1.93 8.58 -13.94
N ALA A 25 -2.86 8.83 -14.86
CA ALA A 25 -3.49 7.79 -15.67
C ALA A 25 -2.50 7.04 -16.57
N VAL A 26 -1.59 7.76 -17.25
CA VAL A 26 -0.59 7.16 -18.13
C VAL A 26 0.37 6.28 -17.34
N VAL A 27 0.89 6.77 -16.21
CA VAL A 27 1.80 5.98 -15.37
C VAL A 27 1.09 4.74 -14.83
N ALA A 28 -0.13 4.87 -14.34
CA ALA A 28 -0.92 3.73 -13.87
C ALA A 28 -1.16 2.68 -14.98
N ALA A 29 -1.49 3.12 -16.21
CA ALA A 29 -1.69 2.23 -17.34
C ALA A 29 -0.40 1.48 -17.72
N VAL A 30 0.74 2.18 -17.78
CA VAL A 30 2.04 1.58 -18.09
C VAL A 30 2.46 0.58 -16.99
N THR A 31 2.34 0.96 -15.72
CA THR A 31 2.66 0.06 -14.60
C THR A 31 1.74 -1.17 -14.60
N THR A 32 0.46 -1.00 -14.90
CA THR A 32 -0.49 -2.12 -15.07
C THR A 32 -0.06 -3.05 -16.20
N PHE A 33 0.28 -2.50 -17.36
CA PHE A 33 0.76 -3.30 -18.49
C PHE A 33 2.00 -4.11 -18.14
N VAL A 34 3.01 -3.49 -17.51
CA VAL A 34 4.23 -4.18 -17.06
C VAL A 34 3.92 -5.29 -16.04
N THR A 35 3.01 -5.02 -15.11
CA THR A 35 2.60 -5.99 -14.08
C THR A 35 1.93 -7.22 -14.72
N LEU A 36 1.00 -7.00 -15.65
CA LEU A 36 0.32 -8.08 -16.36
C LEU A 36 1.29 -8.86 -17.27
N ALA A 37 2.23 -8.17 -17.94
CA ALA A 37 3.25 -8.81 -18.74
C ALA A 37 4.19 -9.72 -17.90
N ALA A 38 4.39 -9.39 -16.63
CA ALA A 38 5.10 -10.22 -15.66
C ALA A 38 4.23 -11.33 -15.02
N ALA A 39 2.99 -11.50 -15.48
CA ALA A 39 2.00 -12.42 -14.90
C ALA A 39 1.71 -12.18 -13.41
N LEU A 40 1.79 -10.92 -12.97
CA LEU A 40 1.52 -10.51 -11.59
C LEU A 40 0.10 -9.94 -11.46
N PRO A 41 -0.53 -10.04 -10.27
CA PRO A 41 -1.86 -9.50 -10.04
C PRO A 41 -1.87 -7.97 -10.01
N ALA A 42 -2.57 -7.34 -10.95
CA ALA A 42 -2.71 -5.88 -11.02
C ALA A 42 -3.32 -5.27 -9.75
N TRP A 43 -4.25 -5.96 -9.09
CA TRP A 43 -4.87 -5.49 -7.85
C TRP A 43 -3.83 -5.33 -6.73
N ALA A 44 -2.87 -6.25 -6.60
CA ALA A 44 -1.81 -6.18 -5.59
C ALA A 44 -0.84 -5.03 -5.89
N MET A 45 -0.60 -4.78 -7.17
CA MET A 45 0.17 -3.63 -7.62
C MET A 45 -0.52 -2.31 -7.21
N PHE A 46 -1.83 -2.16 -7.38
CA PHE A 46 -2.53 -0.97 -6.90
C PHE A 46 -2.48 -0.82 -5.37
N LEU A 47 -2.51 -1.92 -4.60
CA LEU A 47 -2.28 -1.83 -3.15
C LEU A 47 -0.88 -1.31 -2.82
N GLY A 48 0.14 -1.69 -3.60
CA GLY A 48 1.50 -1.14 -3.52
C GLY A 48 1.55 0.37 -3.78
N TRP A 49 0.86 0.83 -4.83
CA TRP A 49 0.72 2.25 -5.14
C TRP A 49 0.06 3.02 -4.00
N VAL A 50 -1.06 2.54 -3.48
CA VAL A 50 -1.80 3.17 -2.37
C VAL A 50 -0.97 3.15 -1.10
N GLY A 51 -0.33 2.02 -0.79
CA GLY A 51 0.55 1.87 0.37
C GLY A 51 1.68 2.88 0.35
N TYR A 52 2.41 3.00 -0.77
CA TYR A 52 3.49 3.98 -0.93
C TYR A 52 3.02 5.42 -0.66
N ASN A 53 1.83 5.78 -1.16
CA ASN A 53 1.25 7.13 -1.08
C ASN A 53 0.41 7.40 0.17
N SER A 54 0.29 6.44 1.08
CA SER A 54 -0.65 6.54 2.20
C SER A 54 -0.24 7.54 3.29
N ARG A 55 1.05 7.88 3.39
CA ARG A 55 1.56 8.81 4.41
C ARG A 55 2.82 9.55 3.95
N GLY A 56 2.89 10.84 4.23
CA GLY A 56 4.05 11.66 3.90
C GLY A 56 4.09 12.08 2.42
N GLN A 57 5.03 12.95 2.08
CA GLN A 57 5.20 13.48 0.72
C GLN A 57 6.61 13.30 0.18
N THR A 58 7.54 12.82 1.00
CA THR A 58 8.92 12.58 0.60
C THR A 58 9.12 11.15 0.12
N VAL A 59 10.10 10.94 -0.77
CA VAL A 59 10.49 9.60 -1.24
C VAL A 59 10.88 8.69 -0.07
N ARG A 60 11.55 9.25 0.95
CA ARG A 60 11.93 8.51 2.16
C ARG A 60 10.72 7.96 2.91
N GLU A 61 9.68 8.77 3.06
CA GLU A 61 8.42 8.34 3.71
C GLU A 61 7.71 7.29 2.87
N GLY A 62 7.65 7.48 1.54
CA GLY A 62 7.06 6.48 0.64
C GLY A 62 7.76 5.12 0.71
N LEU A 63 9.11 5.11 0.75
CA LEU A 63 9.88 3.88 0.95
C LEU A 63 9.62 3.23 2.31
N ALA A 64 9.46 4.03 3.36
CA ALA A 64 9.15 3.50 4.68
C ALA A 64 7.72 2.91 4.73
N ASN A 65 6.77 3.51 4.02
CA ASN A 65 5.43 2.93 3.83
C ASN A 65 5.48 1.62 3.03
N LEU A 66 6.31 1.55 1.99
CA LEU A 66 6.51 0.31 1.24
C LEU A 66 7.05 -0.79 2.15
N VAL A 67 8.04 -0.51 3.00
CA VAL A 67 8.52 -1.49 4.00
C VAL A 67 7.40 -1.98 4.91
N ALA A 68 6.56 -1.07 5.43
CA ALA A 68 5.41 -1.45 6.24
C ALA A 68 4.42 -2.35 5.46
N LEU A 69 4.15 -2.05 4.19
CA LEU A 69 3.32 -2.89 3.33
C LEU A 69 3.93 -4.28 3.13
N LEU A 70 5.23 -4.37 2.81
CA LEU A 70 5.91 -5.65 2.59
C LEU A 70 5.92 -6.51 3.86
N LEU A 71 6.14 -5.90 5.02
CA LEU A 71 6.01 -6.57 6.32
C LEU A 71 4.58 -7.05 6.57
N GLY A 72 3.57 -6.26 6.18
CA GLY A 72 2.16 -6.67 6.25
C GLY A 72 1.87 -7.95 5.44
N ILE A 73 2.48 -8.11 4.26
CA ILE A 73 2.37 -9.35 3.47
C ILE A 73 2.93 -10.55 4.26
N VAL A 74 4.09 -10.36 4.89
CA VAL A 74 4.73 -11.39 5.73
C VAL A 74 3.87 -11.72 6.95
N PHE A 75 3.28 -10.72 7.59
CA PHE A 75 2.36 -10.93 8.72
C PHE A 75 1.08 -11.65 8.30
N GLY A 76 0.57 -11.41 7.09
CA GLY A 76 -0.54 -12.19 6.53
C GLY A 76 -0.22 -13.67 6.43
N ALA A 77 0.96 -14.02 5.90
CA ALA A 77 1.41 -15.41 5.88
C ALA A 77 1.58 -15.99 7.29
N GLY A 78 2.21 -15.24 8.20
CA GLY A 78 2.34 -15.63 9.61
C GLY A 78 0.98 -15.87 10.29
N THR A 79 0.00 -15.03 10.00
CA THR A 79 -1.37 -15.16 10.50
C THR A 79 -2.03 -16.43 9.96
N ALA A 80 -1.90 -16.73 8.68
CA ALA A 80 -2.44 -17.97 8.11
C ALA A 80 -1.80 -19.23 8.72
N LEU A 81 -0.49 -19.21 8.96
CA LEU A 81 0.20 -20.30 9.65
C LEU A 81 -0.29 -20.46 11.10
N LEU A 82 -0.47 -19.34 11.81
CA LEU A 82 -1.00 -19.33 13.17
C LEU A 82 -2.43 -19.87 13.23
N ILE A 83 -3.29 -19.52 12.26
CA ILE A 83 -4.65 -20.08 12.14
C ILE A 83 -4.58 -21.59 11.96
N GLY A 84 -3.73 -22.08 11.06
CA GLY A 84 -3.56 -23.51 10.80
C GLY A 84 -3.10 -24.27 12.05
N TRP A 85 -2.18 -23.68 12.82
CA TRP A 85 -1.72 -24.25 14.09
C TRP A 85 -2.78 -24.21 15.20
N LEU A 86 -3.56 -23.13 15.31
CA LEU A 86 -4.62 -23.00 16.32
C LEU A 86 -5.86 -23.86 16.04
N SER A 87 -6.17 -24.12 14.76
CA SER A 87 -7.42 -24.78 14.36
C SER A 87 -7.68 -26.12 15.06
N PRO A 88 -6.71 -27.04 15.23
CA PRO A 88 -6.90 -28.29 15.97
C PRO A 88 -7.17 -28.12 17.46
N HIS A 89 -6.78 -26.97 18.05
CA HIS A 89 -6.86 -26.73 19.50
C HIS A 89 -8.10 -25.96 19.92
N VAL A 90 -8.52 -24.98 19.11
CA VAL A 90 -9.58 -24.02 19.48
C VAL A 90 -10.69 -23.89 18.42
N GLY A 91 -10.62 -24.67 17.34
CA GLY A 91 -11.63 -24.71 16.28
C GLY A 91 -11.90 -23.32 15.68
N ASN A 92 -13.17 -22.92 15.64
CA ASN A 92 -13.61 -21.66 15.05
C ASN A 92 -13.03 -20.39 15.70
N LEU A 93 -12.44 -20.50 16.90
CA LEU A 93 -11.75 -19.37 17.55
C LEU A 93 -10.33 -19.12 16.99
N ALA A 94 -9.78 -20.01 16.18
CA ALA A 94 -8.44 -19.87 15.63
C ALA A 94 -8.26 -18.57 14.84
N THR A 95 -9.19 -18.28 13.92
CA THR A 95 -9.18 -17.06 13.12
C THR A 95 -9.27 -15.78 13.96
N PRO A 96 -10.29 -15.56 14.82
CA PRO A 96 -10.37 -14.33 15.60
C PRO A 96 -9.20 -14.15 16.55
N LEU A 97 -8.65 -15.22 17.13
CA LEU A 97 -7.46 -15.13 17.99
C LEU A 97 -6.20 -14.75 17.21
N ALA A 98 -6.01 -15.31 16.02
CA ALA A 98 -4.88 -14.95 15.16
C ALA A 98 -4.98 -13.49 14.67
N VAL A 99 -6.18 -13.06 14.25
CA VAL A 99 -6.43 -11.67 13.85
C VAL A 99 -6.24 -10.71 15.03
N PHE A 100 -6.67 -11.08 16.24
CA PHE A 100 -6.40 -10.29 17.44
C PHE A 100 -4.90 -10.11 17.67
N ALA A 101 -4.12 -11.20 17.60
CA ALA A 101 -2.67 -11.14 17.76
C ALA A 101 -1.99 -10.28 16.69
N ASP A 102 -2.42 -10.41 15.43
CA ASP A 102 -1.90 -9.62 14.30
C ASP A 102 -2.23 -8.12 14.45
N VAL A 103 -3.46 -7.78 14.84
CA VAL A 103 -3.85 -6.39 15.10
C VAL A 103 -3.05 -5.81 16.26
N VAL A 104 -2.86 -6.54 17.36
CA VAL A 104 -2.00 -6.11 18.48
C VAL A 104 -0.57 -5.86 18.00
N LEU A 105 -0.01 -6.75 17.19
CA LEU A 105 1.31 -6.59 16.58
C LEU A 105 1.40 -5.32 15.73
N VAL A 106 0.55 -5.19 14.69
CA VAL A 106 0.54 -4.06 13.76
C VAL A 106 0.36 -2.73 14.48
N LEU A 107 -0.57 -2.68 15.44
CA LEU A 107 -0.84 -1.47 16.19
C LEU A 107 0.30 -1.13 17.17
N SER A 108 1.07 -2.10 17.64
CA SER A 108 2.26 -1.86 18.46
C SER A 108 3.42 -1.27 17.64
N LEU A 109 3.54 -1.63 16.36
CA LEU A 109 4.57 -1.10 15.46
C LEU A 109 4.43 0.42 15.20
N ARG A 110 3.31 1.04 15.58
CA ARG A 110 3.17 2.51 15.61
C ARG A 110 4.22 3.20 16.47
N ALA A 111 4.76 2.50 17.47
CA ALA A 111 5.82 3.01 18.34
C ALA A 111 7.18 3.10 17.64
N LEU A 112 7.39 2.42 16.49
CA LEU A 112 8.66 2.43 15.76
C LEU A 112 8.74 3.61 14.78
N PRO A 113 9.65 4.58 14.99
CA PRO A 113 9.78 5.72 14.09
C PRO A 113 10.25 5.25 12.71
N GLY A 114 9.62 5.78 11.66
CA GLY A 114 9.92 5.45 10.27
C GLY A 114 8.90 4.51 9.64
N ILE A 115 8.55 3.40 10.29
CA ILE A 115 7.60 2.41 9.76
C ILE A 115 6.24 2.46 10.46
N ASN A 116 5.89 3.59 11.10
CA ASN A 116 4.65 3.77 11.86
C ASN A 116 3.39 3.98 10.99
N ASN A 117 3.18 3.10 10.01
CA ASN A 117 2.05 3.18 9.09
C ASN A 117 1.16 1.93 9.14
N PRO A 118 0.23 1.85 10.13
CA PRO A 118 -0.73 0.76 10.25
C PRO A 118 -1.52 0.51 8.97
N LEU A 119 -1.89 1.56 8.23
CA LEU A 119 -2.65 1.43 7.00
C LEU A 119 -1.86 0.63 5.96
N ALA A 120 -0.57 0.92 5.79
CA ALA A 120 0.29 0.16 4.86
C ALA A 120 0.42 -1.31 5.28
N TYR A 121 0.61 -1.61 6.56
CA TYR A 121 0.60 -3.01 7.06
C TYR A 121 -0.71 -3.72 6.72
N PHE A 122 -1.85 -3.10 7.00
CA PHE A 122 -3.16 -3.68 6.69
C PHE A 122 -3.37 -3.88 5.19
N LEU A 123 -2.88 -3.00 4.32
CA LEU A 123 -2.91 -3.23 2.87
C LEU A 123 -2.10 -4.47 2.48
N GLY A 124 -0.94 -4.69 3.10
CA GLY A 124 -0.15 -5.92 2.92
C GLY A 124 -0.90 -7.18 3.38
N LEU A 125 -1.50 -7.14 4.58
CA LEU A 125 -2.34 -8.22 5.12
C LEU A 125 -3.52 -8.54 4.20
N ILE A 126 -4.27 -7.51 3.80
CA ILE A 126 -5.39 -7.62 2.85
C ILE A 126 -4.90 -8.24 1.56
N SER A 127 -3.72 -7.86 1.07
CA SER A 127 -3.21 -8.43 -0.18
C SER A 127 -2.96 -9.94 -0.06
N PHE A 128 -2.39 -10.40 1.06
CA PHE A 128 -2.17 -11.83 1.27
C PHE A 128 -3.50 -12.60 1.33
N PHE A 129 -4.46 -12.14 2.13
CA PHE A 129 -5.74 -12.83 2.27
C PHE A 129 -6.62 -12.74 1.01
N ALA A 130 -6.53 -11.64 0.25
CA ALA A 130 -7.24 -11.48 -1.03
C ALA A 130 -6.75 -12.46 -2.09
N ALA A 131 -5.49 -12.91 -2.02
CA ALA A 131 -4.99 -13.92 -2.93
C ALA A 131 -5.70 -15.27 -2.76
N SER A 132 -6.29 -15.55 -1.57
CA SER A 132 -7.02 -16.80 -1.29
C SER A 132 -6.21 -18.07 -1.59
N GLN A 133 -4.88 -18.01 -1.39
CA GLN A 133 -3.94 -19.09 -1.63
C GLN A 133 -3.17 -19.43 -0.34
N PRO A 134 -2.67 -20.67 -0.18
CA PRO A 134 -1.84 -21.04 0.96
C PRO A 134 -0.53 -20.23 0.97
N PRO A 135 0.08 -20.00 2.16
CA PRO A 135 1.33 -19.26 2.28
C PRO A 135 2.49 -20.04 1.64
N THR A 136 2.86 -19.67 0.42
CA THR A 136 4.02 -20.22 -0.29
C THR A 136 5.03 -19.13 -0.62
N PRO A 137 6.34 -19.46 -0.75
CA PRO A 137 7.35 -18.48 -1.17
C PRO A 137 7.04 -17.83 -2.52
N SER A 138 6.46 -18.57 -3.47
CA SER A 138 6.08 -18.05 -4.78
C SER A 138 4.93 -17.05 -4.70
N LEU A 139 3.92 -17.31 -3.87
CA LEU A 139 2.84 -16.36 -3.61
C LEU A 139 3.40 -15.06 -3.00
N LEU A 140 4.22 -15.18 -1.97
CA LEU A 140 4.85 -14.02 -1.31
C LEU A 140 5.70 -13.22 -2.29
N ALA A 141 6.54 -13.89 -3.09
CA ALA A 141 7.36 -13.23 -4.11
C ALA A 141 6.49 -12.50 -5.14
N GLY A 142 5.38 -13.10 -5.58
CA GLY A 142 4.44 -12.47 -6.52
C GLY A 142 3.78 -11.22 -5.94
N LEU A 143 3.28 -11.29 -4.69
CA LEU A 143 2.67 -10.13 -4.03
C LEU A 143 3.67 -9.02 -3.75
N VAL A 144 4.88 -9.36 -3.28
CA VAL A 144 5.97 -8.41 -3.07
C VAL A 144 6.36 -7.73 -4.39
N ALA A 145 6.56 -8.50 -5.46
CA ALA A 145 6.92 -7.96 -6.77
C ALA A 145 5.84 -7.02 -7.31
N ALA A 146 4.57 -7.43 -7.22
CA ALA A 146 3.45 -6.57 -7.63
C ALA A 146 3.40 -5.28 -6.80
N GLY A 147 3.48 -5.39 -5.47
CA GLY A 147 3.48 -4.24 -4.56
C GLY A 147 4.64 -3.26 -4.82
N VAL A 148 5.84 -3.78 -5.08
CA VAL A 148 7.01 -2.96 -5.45
C VAL A 148 6.78 -2.25 -6.78
N LEU A 149 6.29 -2.94 -7.81
CA LEU A 149 5.94 -2.29 -9.09
C LEU A 149 4.93 -1.15 -8.89
N GLY A 150 3.95 -1.36 -8.02
CA GLY A 150 2.95 -0.36 -7.67
C GLY A 150 3.55 0.87 -7.00
N ALA A 151 4.43 0.64 -6.02
CA ALA A 151 5.14 1.71 -5.34
C ALA A 151 6.06 2.50 -6.29
N LEU A 152 6.74 1.81 -7.22
CA LEU A 152 7.54 2.46 -8.27
C LEU A 152 6.67 3.32 -9.18
N GLY A 153 5.53 2.79 -9.66
CA GLY A 153 4.56 3.55 -10.44
C GLY A 153 4.07 4.79 -9.69
N GLY A 154 3.68 4.63 -8.42
CA GLY A 154 3.25 5.73 -7.57
C GLY A 154 4.32 6.80 -7.37
N GLY A 155 5.56 6.39 -7.10
CA GLY A 155 6.70 7.30 -6.97
C GLY A 155 7.00 8.07 -8.25
N ILE A 156 7.03 7.40 -9.40
CA ILE A 156 7.21 8.04 -10.71
C ILE A 156 6.08 9.05 -10.96
N SER A 157 4.84 8.65 -10.68
CA SER A 157 3.67 9.52 -10.84
C SER A 157 3.80 10.79 -10.01
N ASN A 158 4.19 10.68 -8.74
CA ASN A 158 4.41 11.84 -7.87
C ASN A 158 5.49 12.79 -8.40
N VAL A 159 6.62 12.24 -8.86
CA VAL A 159 7.71 13.05 -9.41
C VAL A 159 7.27 13.80 -10.66
N LEU A 160 6.56 13.15 -11.58
CA LEU A 160 6.10 13.78 -12.82
C LEU A 160 4.99 14.81 -12.57
N GLN A 161 4.01 14.49 -11.73
CA GLN A 161 2.95 15.42 -11.35
C GLN A 161 3.52 16.64 -10.62
N GLY A 162 4.47 16.44 -9.71
CA GLY A 162 5.13 17.52 -8.98
C GLY A 162 6.00 18.43 -9.85
N ARG A 163 6.45 17.97 -11.03
CA ARG A 163 7.14 18.83 -12.01
C ARG A 163 6.17 19.71 -12.80
N LEU A 164 4.96 19.22 -13.04
CA LEU A 164 3.92 19.95 -13.78
C LEU A 164 3.16 20.96 -12.90
N ALA A 165 3.09 20.70 -11.60
CA ALA A 165 2.43 21.56 -10.61
C ALA A 165 3.27 22.76 -10.15
N ARG A 166 4.56 22.78 -10.48
CA ARG A 166 5.48 23.91 -10.22
C ARG A 166 5.46 24.89 -11.38
#